data_AF-A0A9D8WXM2-F1
#
_entry.id   AF-A0A9D8WXM2-F1
#
_cell.length_a   1.000
_cell.length_b   1.000
_cell.length_c   1.000
_cell.angle_alpha   90.00
_cell.angle_beta   90.00
_cell.angle_gamma   90.00
#
_symmetry.space_group_name_H-M   'P 1'
#
loop_
_entity.id
_entity.type
_entity.pdbx_description
1 polymer ?
#
loop_
_entity_poly.entity_id
_entity_poly.type
_entity_poly.pdbx_seq_one_letter_code
_entity_poly.pdbx_strand_id
1 'polypeptide(L)'
;TPILILFFVISGAELDLSVFTNFAVVLIGIVYIASRSLGKYFGAGISARATKCDPNIVKYLGITLLPQAGVALGMAIKATELGAEGNIVRNITLFAVLVYEIVGPFLTKVALTKAGDIKEEGKTSARAEHAEKAAAKAAARAAAKQQRKA
;
A
#
# COMPACT_ATOMS: atom_id res chain seq x y z
N THR A 1 -11.60 -0.33 -13.81
CA THR A 1 -12.40 -1.50 -13.40
C THR A 1 -13.58 -1.06 -12.53
N PRO A 2 -14.73 -0.73 -13.14
CA PRO A 2 -15.92 -0.28 -12.42
C PRO A 2 -16.48 -1.31 -11.41
N ILE A 3 -16.20 -2.61 -11.62
CA ILE A 3 -16.61 -3.70 -10.73
C ILE A 3 -16.01 -3.62 -9.33
N LEU A 4 -14.73 -3.23 -9.18
CA LEU A 4 -14.10 -3.13 -7.87
C LEU A 4 -14.71 -1.98 -7.05
N ILE A 5 -14.96 -0.84 -7.71
CA ILE A 5 -15.61 0.31 -7.07
C ILE A 5 -17.02 -0.08 -6.61
N LEU A 6 -17.80 -0.73 -7.47
CA LEU A 6 -19.14 -1.19 -7.13
C LEU A 6 -19.13 -2.16 -5.94
N PHE A 7 -18.19 -3.11 -5.92
CA PHE A 7 -18.02 -4.07 -4.84
C PHE A 7 -17.71 -3.40 -3.49
N PHE A 8 -16.79 -2.45 -3.46
CA PHE A 8 -16.46 -1.70 -2.25
C PHE A 8 -17.61 -0.82 -1.77
N VAL A 9 -18.34 -0.18 -2.69
CA VAL A 9 -19.52 0.62 -2.36
C VAL A 9 -20.61 -0.24 -1.72
N ILE A 10 -20.93 -1.40 -2.30
CA ILE A 10 -21.93 -2.32 -1.74
C ILE A 10 -21.45 -2.88 -0.39
N SER A 11 -20.20 -3.33 -0.31
CA SER A 11 -19.62 -3.87 0.93
C SER A 11 -19.63 -2.85 2.06
N GLY A 12 -19.36 -1.58 1.74
CA GLY A 12 -19.42 -0.46 2.68
C GLY A 12 -20.84 -0.07 3.07
N ALA A 13 -21.81 -0.12 2.14
CA ALA A 13 -23.22 0.16 2.43
C ALA A 13 -23.85 -0.88 3.36
N GLU A 14 -23.41 -2.13 3.26
CA GLU A 14 -23.83 -3.22 4.13
C GLU A 14 -23.01 -3.32 5.43
N LEU A 15 -22.07 -2.40 5.68
CA LEU A 15 -21.30 -2.39 6.93
C LEU A 15 -22.19 -1.91 8.08
N ASP A 16 -22.58 -2.82 8.95
CA ASP A 16 -23.31 -2.46 10.17
C ASP A 16 -22.31 -1.95 11.21
N LEU A 17 -22.34 -0.64 11.48
CA LEU A 17 -21.48 -0.03 12.49
C LEU A 17 -21.98 -0.26 13.93
N SER A 18 -23.22 -0.73 14.10
CA SER A 18 -23.84 -0.91 15.41
C SER A 18 -23.10 -1.95 16.26
N VAL A 19 -22.50 -2.96 15.62
CA VAL A 19 -21.68 -3.98 16.31
C VAL A 19 -20.45 -3.39 17.01
N PHE A 20 -19.98 -2.21 16.59
CA PHE A 20 -18.84 -1.52 17.21
C PHE A 20 -19.22 -0.70 18.45
N THR A 21 -20.50 -0.55 18.74
CA THR A 21 -20.97 0.02 20.02
C THR A 21 -20.53 -0.86 21.19
N ASN A 22 -20.32 -2.15 20.93
CA ASN A 22 -19.78 -3.07 21.91
C ASN A 22 -18.25 -2.97 21.95
N PHE A 23 -17.73 -2.46 23.07
CA PHE A 23 -16.30 -2.31 23.32
C PHE A 23 -15.52 -3.63 23.13
N ALA A 24 -16.11 -4.78 23.48
CA ALA A 24 -15.46 -6.09 23.30
C ALA A 24 -15.22 -6.42 21.82
N VAL A 25 -16.16 -6.08 20.94
CA VAL A 25 -16.05 -6.32 19.48
C VAL A 25 -14.94 -5.44 18.88
N VAL A 26 -14.84 -4.18 19.33
CA VAL A 26 -13.75 -3.28 18.92
C VAL A 26 -12.39 -3.83 19.33
N LEU A 27 -12.27 -4.33 20.57
CA LEU A 27 -11.05 -4.96 21.06
C LEU A 27 -10.66 -6.18 20.21
N ILE A 28 -11.63 -7.05 19.88
CA ILE A 28 -11.39 -8.19 18.98
C ILE A 28 -10.93 -7.71 17.60
N GLY A 29 -11.53 -6.64 17.07
CA GLY A 29 -11.11 -6.03 15.80
C GLY A 29 -9.66 -5.54 15.81
N ILE A 30 -9.22 -4.89 16.90
CA ILE A 30 -7.83 -4.47 17.07
C ILE A 30 -6.89 -5.67 17.14
N VAL A 31 -7.25 -6.69 17.93
CA VAL A 31 -6.45 -7.93 18.04
C VAL A 31 -6.35 -8.64 16.68
N TYR A 32 -7.45 -8.67 15.91
CA TYR A 32 -7.47 -9.23 14.57
C TYR A 32 -6.56 -8.48 13.59
N ILE A 33 -6.61 -7.14 13.58
CA ILE A 33 -5.71 -6.31 12.76
C ILE A 33 -4.25 -6.54 13.17
N ALA A 34 -3.94 -6.56 14.46
CA ALA A 34 -2.59 -6.77 14.95
C ALA A 34 -2.07 -8.16 14.56
N SER A 35 -2.83 -9.22 14.83
CA SER A 35 -2.41 -10.60 14.55
C SER A 35 -2.21 -10.82 13.05
N ARG A 36 -3.13 -10.32 12.21
CA ARG A 36 -3.01 -10.36 10.75
C ARG A 36 -1.79 -9.59 10.23
N SER A 37 -1.53 -8.41 10.78
CA SER A 37 -0.39 -7.58 10.36
C SER A 37 0.94 -8.27 10.71
N LEU A 38 1.05 -8.80 11.94
CA LEU A 38 2.24 -9.53 12.38
C LEU A 38 2.46 -10.79 11.54
N GLY A 39 1.39 -11.56 11.27
CA GLY A 39 1.46 -12.74 10.42
C GLY A 39 2.00 -12.45 9.02
N LYS A 40 1.54 -11.36 8.38
CA LYS A 40 2.06 -10.93 7.08
C LYS A 40 3.48 -10.41 7.16
N TYR A 41 3.81 -9.61 8.17
CA TYR A 41 5.13 -9.03 8.33
C TYR A 41 6.20 -10.10 8.53
N PHE A 42 6.00 -10.99 9.52
CA PHE A 42 6.93 -12.07 9.80
C PHE A 42 6.88 -13.18 8.76
N GLY A 43 5.68 -13.55 8.29
CA GLY A 43 5.52 -14.60 7.28
C GLY A 43 6.23 -14.25 5.97
N ALA A 44 6.06 -13.01 5.47
CA ALA A 44 6.77 -12.53 4.29
C ALA A 44 8.27 -12.37 4.53
N GLY A 45 8.69 -11.89 5.71
CA GLY A 45 10.10 -11.73 6.04
C GLY A 45 10.85 -13.05 6.14
N ILE A 46 10.25 -14.07 6.78
CA ILE A 46 10.84 -15.41 6.91
C ILE A 46 10.88 -16.11 5.55
N SER A 47 9.79 -16.06 4.78
CA SER A 47 9.74 -16.70 3.46
C SER A 47 10.73 -16.07 2.47
N ALA A 48 10.80 -14.73 2.42
CA ALA A 48 11.75 -14.02 1.57
C ALA A 48 13.21 -14.31 1.93
N ARG A 49 13.52 -14.51 3.23
CA ARG A 49 14.85 -14.96 3.66
C ARG A 49 15.13 -16.39 3.23
N ALA A 50 14.16 -17.30 3.40
CA ALA A 50 14.31 -18.69 3.01
C ALA A 50 14.58 -18.84 1.50
N THR A 51 13.98 -17.97 0.67
CA THR A 51 14.19 -17.94 -0.78
C THR A 51 15.37 -17.09 -1.23
N LYS A 52 16.18 -16.55 -0.31
CA LYS A 52 17.37 -15.71 -0.59
C LYS A 52 17.05 -14.45 -1.42
N CYS A 53 15.91 -13.82 -1.16
CA CYS A 53 15.55 -12.55 -1.80
C CYS A 53 16.44 -11.39 -1.32
N ASP A 54 16.41 -10.30 -2.07
CA ASP A 54 17.12 -9.06 -1.75
C ASP A 54 16.74 -8.52 -0.34
N PRO A 55 17.69 -7.94 0.43
CA PRO A 55 17.42 -7.38 1.75
C PRO A 55 16.28 -6.35 1.80
N ASN A 56 16.07 -5.57 0.73
CA ASN A 56 14.96 -4.62 0.64
C ASN A 56 13.62 -5.36 0.57
N ILE A 57 13.54 -6.44 -0.21
CA ILE A 57 12.34 -7.30 -0.28
C ILE A 57 12.05 -7.89 1.09
N VAL A 58 13.05 -8.48 1.74
CA VAL A 58 12.90 -9.08 3.08
C VAL A 58 12.34 -8.08 4.11
N LYS A 59 12.76 -6.81 4.03
CA LYS A 59 12.40 -5.78 5.01
C LYS A 59 11.06 -5.10 4.74
N TYR A 60 10.72 -4.87 3.47
CA TYR A 60 9.60 -4.01 3.09
C TYR A 60 8.39 -4.78 2.54
N LEU A 61 8.57 -5.99 2.01
CA LEU A 61 7.48 -6.78 1.42
C LEU A 61 6.33 -7.03 2.41
N GLY A 62 6.63 -7.33 3.67
CA GLY A 62 5.58 -7.57 4.68
C GLY A 62 4.66 -6.37 4.90
N ILE A 63 5.19 -5.15 4.78
CA ILE A 63 4.43 -3.89 4.95
C ILE A 63 3.56 -3.65 3.71
N THR A 64 4.09 -3.86 2.51
CA THR A 64 3.34 -3.65 1.26
C THR A 64 2.20 -4.65 1.07
N LEU A 65 2.26 -5.78 1.78
CA LEU A 65 1.21 -6.80 1.80
C LEU A 65 0.07 -6.51 2.79
N LEU A 66 0.16 -5.49 3.65
CA LEU A 66 -0.91 -5.14 4.59
C LEU A 66 -2.22 -4.75 3.88
N PRO A 67 -2.25 -3.82 2.92
CA PRO A 67 -3.46 -3.49 2.14
C PRO A 67 -3.88 -4.68 1.26
N GLN A 68 -4.85 -5.45 1.75
CA GLN A 68 -5.45 -6.58 1.02
C GLN A 68 -6.95 -6.60 1.30
N ALA A 69 -7.71 -6.00 0.40
CA ALA A 69 -9.15 -5.88 0.53
C ALA A 69 -9.92 -6.97 -0.22
N GLY A 70 -9.65 -7.17 -1.51
CA GLY A 70 -10.51 -7.98 -2.39
C GLY A 70 -10.79 -9.39 -1.88
N VAL A 71 -9.74 -10.15 -1.54
CA VAL A 71 -9.89 -11.52 -1.04
C VAL A 71 -10.57 -11.54 0.33
N ALA A 72 -10.20 -10.63 1.24
CA ALA A 72 -10.77 -10.59 2.58
C ALA A 72 -12.28 -10.29 2.55
N LEU A 73 -12.70 -9.35 1.71
CA LEU A 73 -14.10 -8.99 1.53
C LEU A 73 -14.90 -10.13 0.88
N GLY A 74 -14.34 -10.81 -0.13
CA GLY A 74 -15.00 -11.98 -0.74
C GLY A 74 -15.25 -13.10 0.27
N MET A 75 -14.28 -13.37 1.14
CA MET A 75 -14.43 -14.35 2.23
C MET A 75 -15.42 -13.89 3.30
N ALA A 76 -15.47 -12.58 3.59
CA ALA A 76 -16.43 -12.00 4.53
C ALA A 76 -17.88 -12.13 4.06
N ILE A 77 -18.13 -12.05 2.75
CA ILE A 77 -19.46 -12.34 2.18
C ILE A 77 -19.82 -13.80 2.38
N LYS A 78 -18.87 -14.73 2.16
CA LYS A 78 -19.12 -16.15 2.42
C LYS A 78 -19.32 -16.48 3.89
N ALA A 79 -18.69 -15.71 4.78
CA ALA A 79 -18.87 -15.89 6.22
C ALA A 79 -20.33 -15.68 6.66
N THR A 80 -21.12 -14.84 5.97
CA THR A 80 -22.53 -14.61 6.36
C THR A 80 -23.41 -15.85 6.25
N GLU A 81 -23.00 -16.84 5.44
CA GLU A 81 -23.66 -18.14 5.33
C GLU A 81 -23.59 -18.93 6.65
N LEU A 82 -22.70 -18.55 7.59
CA LEU A 82 -22.60 -19.14 8.94
C LEU A 82 -23.59 -18.52 9.95
N GLY A 83 -24.49 -17.64 9.53
CA GLY A 83 -25.50 -17.02 10.39
C GLY A 83 -24.96 -15.85 11.23
N ALA A 84 -25.42 -15.71 12.47
CA ALA A 84 -25.15 -14.54 13.31
C ALA A 84 -23.64 -14.32 13.58
N GLU A 85 -22.89 -15.40 13.86
CA GLU A 85 -21.44 -15.35 14.05
C GLU A 85 -20.71 -14.90 12.78
N GLY A 86 -21.21 -15.33 11.62
CA GLY A 86 -20.73 -14.92 10.30
C GLY A 86 -20.78 -13.42 10.06
N ASN A 87 -21.85 -12.78 10.52
CA ASN A 87 -22.02 -11.33 10.42
C ASN A 87 -21.02 -10.56 11.29
N ILE A 88 -20.70 -11.10 12.48
CA ILE A 88 -19.66 -10.51 13.35
C ILE A 88 -18.29 -10.58 12.67
N VAL A 89 -17.93 -11.74 12.11
CA VAL A 89 -16.67 -11.93 11.37
C VAL A 89 -16.60 -11.01 10.16
N ARG A 90 -17.71 -10.87 9.42
CA ARG A 90 -17.82 -9.97 8.28
C ARG A 90 -17.55 -8.52 8.68
N ASN A 91 -18.20 -8.04 9.74
CA ASN A 91 -18.04 -6.65 10.19
C ASN A 91 -16.63 -6.36 10.70
N ILE A 92 -16.02 -7.28 11.46
CA ILE A 92 -14.62 -7.17 11.89
C ILE A 92 -13.68 -7.12 10.67
N THR A 93 -13.93 -7.94 9.66
CA THR A 93 -13.11 -7.99 8.45
C THR A 93 -13.25 -6.72 7.62
N LEU A 94 -14.47 -6.22 7.42
CA LEU A 94 -14.74 -4.97 6.72
C LEU A 94 -14.06 -3.78 7.40
N PHE A 95 -14.11 -3.72 8.73
CA PHE A 95 -13.41 -2.70 9.50
C PHE A 95 -11.89 -2.78 9.33
N ALA A 96 -11.31 -3.97 9.42
CA ALA A 96 -9.87 -4.14 9.18
C ALA A 96 -9.47 -3.69 7.78
N VAL A 97 -10.28 -4.03 6.77
CA VAL A 97 -10.08 -3.56 5.39
C VAL A 97 -10.16 -2.03 5.33
N LEU A 98 -11.16 -1.40 5.93
CA LEU A 98 -11.26 0.06 6.00
C LEU A 98 -9.99 0.70 6.60
N VAL A 99 -9.49 0.17 7.72
CA VAL A 99 -8.25 0.66 8.35
C VAL A 99 -7.05 0.51 7.40
N TYR A 100 -6.91 -0.65 6.75
CA TYR A 100 -5.83 -0.88 5.80
C TYR A 100 -5.97 -0.07 4.51
N GLU A 101 -7.16 0.28 4.05
CA GLU A 101 -7.33 1.12 2.85
C GLU A 101 -7.01 2.60 3.15
N ILE A 102 -7.23 3.06 4.39
CA ILE A 102 -6.84 4.41 4.82
C ILE A 102 -5.33 4.50 5.02
N VAL A 103 -4.73 3.54 5.73
CA VAL A 103 -3.32 3.61 6.16
C VAL A 103 -2.37 2.90 5.18
N GLY A 104 -2.86 1.89 4.47
CA GLY A 104 -2.06 1.01 3.62
C GLY A 104 -1.39 1.70 2.45
N PRO A 105 -2.07 2.56 1.64
CA PRO A 105 -1.40 3.28 0.56
C PRO A 105 -0.23 4.13 1.05
N PHE A 106 -0.39 4.77 2.21
CA PHE A 106 0.67 5.53 2.85
C PHE A 106 1.84 4.64 3.28
N LEU A 107 1.57 3.54 3.98
CA LEU A 107 2.61 2.59 4.42
C LEU A 107 3.35 1.96 3.24
N THR A 108 2.61 1.53 2.21
CA THR A 108 3.18 0.96 0.99
C THR A 108 4.05 1.98 0.27
N LYS A 109 3.61 3.23 0.16
CA LYS A 109 4.44 4.30 -0.42
C LYS A 109 5.75 4.46 0.35
N VAL A 110 5.69 4.59 1.68
CA VAL A 110 6.89 4.73 2.53
C VAL A 110 7.82 3.52 2.38
N ALA A 111 7.27 2.30 2.34
CA ALA A 111 8.03 1.07 2.20
C ALA A 111 8.75 1.01 0.84
N LEU A 112 8.05 1.34 -0.25
CA LEU A 112 8.61 1.33 -1.60
C LEU A 112 9.63 2.47 -1.81
N THR A 113 9.40 3.66 -1.25
CA THR A 113 10.39 4.75 -1.26
C THR A 113 11.66 4.33 -0.51
N LYS A 114 11.53 3.69 0.66
CA LYS A 114 12.69 3.21 1.42
C LYS A 114 13.39 2.00 0.80
N ALA A 115 12.67 1.20 0.01
CA ALA A 115 13.25 0.12 -0.80
C ALA A 115 14.05 0.65 -2.00
N GLY A 116 13.87 1.92 -2.37
CA GLY A 116 14.47 2.54 -3.56
C GLY A 116 13.65 2.34 -4.84
N ASP A 117 12.49 1.68 -4.76
CA ASP A 117 11.61 1.41 -5.91
C ASP A 117 10.83 2.67 -6.35
N ILE A 118 10.54 3.58 -5.43
CA ILE A 118 9.97 4.90 -5.74
C ILE A 118 11.06 5.96 -5.61
N LYS A 119 11.46 6.55 -6.73
CA LYS A 119 12.23 7.80 -6.74
C LYS A 119 11.27 8.93 -6.41
N GLU A 120 11.55 9.70 -5.35
CA GLU A 120 10.74 10.87 -5.07
C GLU A 120 10.89 11.86 -6.22
N GLU A 121 9.84 12.05 -7.03
CA GLU A 121 9.72 13.20 -7.92
C GLU A 121 9.49 14.46 -7.07
N GLY A 122 10.54 14.86 -6.36
CA GLY A 122 10.64 16.19 -5.80
C GLY A 122 10.68 17.19 -6.95
N LYS A 123 9.93 18.29 -6.84
CA LYS A 123 9.87 19.45 -7.74
C LYS A 123 11.25 20.01 -8.19
N THR A 124 12.35 19.51 -7.62
CA THR A 124 13.73 19.79 -7.98
C THR A 124 14.25 18.95 -9.14
N SER A 125 13.80 17.70 -9.35
CA SER A 125 14.38 16.79 -10.36
C SER A 125 14.21 17.32 -11.78
N ALA A 126 13.01 17.77 -12.15
CA ALA A 126 12.77 18.35 -13.46
C ALA A 126 13.59 19.63 -13.67
N ARG A 127 13.71 20.49 -12.66
CA ARG A 127 14.45 21.76 -12.77
C ARG A 127 15.97 21.52 -12.82
N ALA A 128 16.48 20.55 -12.07
CA ALA A 128 17.88 20.13 -12.10
C ALA A 128 18.23 19.47 -13.44
N GLU A 129 17.39 18.57 -13.93
CA GLU A 129 17.58 17.89 -15.23
C GLU A 129 17.50 18.89 -16.40
N HIS A 130 16.57 19.85 -16.36
CA HIS A 130 16.49 20.93 -17.34
C HIS A 130 17.66 21.92 -17.22
N ALA A 131 18.14 22.22 -16.02
CA ALA A 131 19.30 23.09 -15.80
C ALA A 131 20.60 22.44 -16.30
N GLU A 132 20.80 21.15 -16.04
CA GLU A 132 21.94 20.37 -16.53
C GLU A 132 21.93 20.29 -18.06
N LYS A 133 20.77 19.96 -18.65
CA LYS A 133 20.59 19.94 -20.12
C LYS A 133 20.78 21.33 -20.74
N ALA A 134 20.35 22.40 -20.07
CA ALA A 134 20.54 23.78 -20.54
C ALA A 134 22.00 24.22 -20.45
N ALA A 135 22.70 23.89 -19.37
CA ALA A 135 24.12 24.16 -19.20
C ALA A 135 24.98 23.43 -20.25
N ALA A 136 24.70 22.14 -20.49
CA ALA A 136 25.36 21.35 -21.52
C ALA A 136 25.16 21.94 -22.93
N LYS A 137 23.94 22.40 -23.24
CA LYS A 137 23.62 23.03 -24.54
C LYS A 137 24.27 24.41 -24.70
N ALA A 138 24.40 25.18 -23.62
CA ALA A 138 25.08 26.47 -23.62
C ALA A 138 26.59 26.32 -23.84
N ALA A 139 27.22 25.36 -23.15
CA ALA A 139 28.63 25.02 -23.34
C ALA A 139 28.93 24.57 -24.78
N ALA A 140 28.09 23.70 -25.35
CA ALA A 140 28.23 23.25 -26.74
C ALA A 140 28.10 24.40 -27.75
N ARG A 141 27.19 25.36 -27.52
CA ARG A 141 27.03 26.55 -28.38
C ARG A 141 28.19 27.55 -28.26
N ALA A 142 28.80 27.68 -27.08
CA ALA A 142 29.97 28.51 -26.87
C ALA A 142 31.20 27.95 -27.60
N ALA A 143 31.43 26.64 -27.49
CA ALA A 143 32.51 25.94 -28.19
C ALA A 143 32.37 26.06 -29.73
N ALA A 144 31.15 25.89 -30.26
CA ALA A 144 30.90 26.03 -31.70
C ALA A 144 31.09 27.47 -32.23
N LYS A 145 30.91 28.50 -31.39
CA LYS A 145 31.17 29.90 -31.78
C LYS A 145 32.66 30.25 -31.77
N GLN A 146 33.46 29.63 -30.90
CA GLN A 146 34.92 29.80 -30.90
C GLN A 146 35.56 29.15 -32.12
N GLN A 147 35.07 27.99 -32.56
CA GLN A 147 35.55 27.32 -33.78
C GLN A 147 35.19 28.03 -35.09
N ARG A 148 34.20 28.93 -35.09
CA ARG A 148 33.78 29.72 -36.27
C ARG A 148 34.51 31.07 -36.42
N LYS A 149 35.32 31.45 -35.43
CA LYS A 149 36.08 32.71 -35.41
C LYS A 149 37.59 32.52 -35.58
N ALA A 150 38.03 31.27 -35.73
CA ALA A 150 39.34 30.90 -36.25
C ALA A 150 39.18 30.59 -37.75
#